data_AF-A0A1Y3MYC2-F1
#
_entry.id   AF-A0A1Y3MYC2-F1
#
_cell.length_a   1.000
_cell.length_b   1.000
_cell.length_c   1.000
_cell.angle_alpha   90.00
_cell.angle_beta   90.00
_cell.angle_gamma   90.00
#
_symmetry.space_group_name_H-M   'P 1'
#
loop_
_entity.id
_entity.type
_entity.pdbx_description
1 polymer ?
#
loop_
_entity_poly.entity_id
_entity_poly.type
_entity_poly.pdbx_seq_one_letter_code
_entity_poly.pdbx_strand_id
1 'polypeptide(L)'
;FINCTEAECEEFSRKVDNDEIEEEKIIKTFKYFSNKDDYSREEAIKLIKNVVLIRHRVNYYRTDIITYCYRTILNVAKYVNDYGSSNFNILYALCMTQFNEDESNFRDSARREIIYDIDSRFDCLVNEEIEDAEDLQYTFNELLKVNRRCYHYLY
;
A
#
# COMPACT_ATOMS: atom_id res chain seq x y z
N PHE A 1 -4.33 1.17 -12.79
CA PHE A 1 -4.45 1.42 -11.35
C PHE A 1 -3.82 2.72 -10.86
N ILE A 2 -2.87 3.35 -11.59
CA ILE A 2 -2.24 4.62 -11.13
C ILE A 2 -3.27 5.76 -10.95
N ASN A 3 -4.14 5.96 -11.94
CA ASN A 3 -5.17 7.03 -11.93
C ASN A 3 -6.53 6.54 -11.43
N CYS A 4 -6.60 5.36 -10.82
CA CYS A 4 -7.86 4.82 -10.32
C CYS A 4 -8.23 5.49 -9.00
N THR A 5 -9.50 5.85 -8.88
CA THR A 5 -10.15 6.19 -7.62
C THR A 5 -10.29 4.95 -6.74
N GLU A 6 -10.56 5.17 -5.45
CA GLU A 6 -10.78 4.08 -4.51
C GLU A 6 -12.06 3.30 -4.82
N ALA A 7 -13.08 3.98 -5.34
CA ALA A 7 -14.32 3.35 -5.81
C ALA A 7 -14.05 2.42 -7.00
N GLU A 8 -13.18 2.80 -7.93
CA GLU A 8 -12.78 1.93 -9.03
C GLU A 8 -11.94 0.73 -8.55
N CYS A 9 -11.11 0.91 -7.53
CA CYS A 9 -10.38 -0.20 -6.90
C CYS A 9 -11.34 -1.17 -6.20
N GLU A 10 -12.39 -0.65 -5.54
CA GLU A 10 -13.46 -1.45 -4.94
C GLU A 10 -14.20 -2.27 -5.97
N GLU A 11 -14.65 -1.59 -7.03
CA GLU A 11 -15.42 -2.20 -8.09
C GLU A 11 -14.60 -3.26 -8.84
N PHE A 12 -13.31 -3.02 -9.05
CA PHE A 12 -12.41 -4.04 -9.57
C PHE A 12 -12.34 -5.27 -8.65
N SER A 13 -12.16 -5.08 -7.34
CA SER A 13 -12.07 -6.16 -6.36
C SER A 13 -13.36 -6.98 -6.27
N ARG A 14 -14.51 -6.30 -6.28
CA ARG A 14 -15.84 -6.92 -6.32
C ARG A 14 -16.02 -7.79 -7.56
N LYS A 15 -15.67 -7.25 -8.73
CA LYS A 15 -15.77 -7.98 -10.01
C LYS A 15 -14.87 -9.20 -10.05
N VAL A 16 -13.68 -9.07 -9.48
CA VAL A 16 -12.74 -10.18 -9.30
C VAL A 16 -13.37 -11.30 -8.46
N ASP A 17 -13.89 -10.98 -7.27
CA ASP A 17 -14.43 -11.98 -6.34
C ASP A 17 -15.72 -12.64 -6.86
N ASN A 18 -16.46 -11.96 -7.71
CA ASN A 18 -17.65 -12.49 -8.39
C ASN A 18 -17.33 -13.25 -9.68
N ASP A 19 -16.06 -13.50 -10.00
CA ASP A 19 -15.60 -14.12 -11.25
C ASP A 19 -16.10 -13.39 -12.53
N GLU A 20 -16.38 -12.09 -12.44
CA GLU A 20 -16.78 -11.24 -13.57
C GLU A 20 -15.58 -10.82 -14.44
N ILE A 21 -14.35 -11.10 -13.99
CA ILE A 21 -13.11 -10.85 -14.74
C ILE A 21 -12.33 -12.16 -14.82
N GLU A 22 -12.06 -12.60 -16.04
CA GLU A 22 -11.22 -13.78 -16.30
C GLU A 22 -9.84 -13.63 -15.66
N GLU A 23 -9.37 -14.70 -15.01
CA GLU A 23 -8.06 -14.77 -14.35
C GLU A 23 -6.93 -14.30 -15.27
N GLU A 24 -6.91 -14.75 -16.53
CA GLU A 24 -5.87 -14.36 -17.49
C GLU A 24 -5.80 -12.84 -17.69
N LYS A 25 -6.94 -12.16 -17.71
CA LYS A 25 -7.03 -10.70 -17.84
C LYS A 25 -6.54 -9.98 -16.60
N ILE A 26 -6.82 -10.53 -15.41
CA ILE A 26 -6.30 -10.00 -14.14
C ILE A 26 -4.78 -10.12 -14.12
N ILE A 27 -4.26 -11.31 -14.43
CA ILE A 27 -2.82 -11.58 -14.49
C ILE A 27 -2.11 -10.65 -15.49
N LYS A 28 -2.66 -10.48 -16.69
CA LYS A 28 -2.12 -9.56 -17.71
C LYS A 28 -2.07 -8.12 -17.19
N THR A 29 -3.10 -7.69 -16.47
CA THR A 29 -3.20 -6.33 -15.91
C THR A 29 -2.08 -6.07 -14.90
N PHE A 30 -1.89 -6.96 -13.93
CA PHE A 30 -0.82 -6.78 -12.94
C PHE A 30 0.57 -7.00 -13.52
N LYS A 31 0.74 -7.93 -14.48
CA LYS A 31 2.02 -8.09 -15.20
C LYS A 31 2.40 -6.84 -15.97
N TYR A 32 1.44 -6.16 -16.61
CA TYR A 32 1.68 -4.89 -17.28
C TYR A 32 2.28 -3.86 -16.31
N PHE A 33 1.68 -3.68 -15.12
CA PHE A 33 2.22 -2.75 -14.12
C PHE A 33 3.54 -3.25 -13.49
N SER A 34 3.70 -4.56 -13.30
CA SER A 34 4.95 -5.13 -12.76
C SER A 34 6.15 -4.96 -13.71
N ASN A 35 5.90 -4.89 -15.02
CA ASN A 35 6.91 -4.86 -16.07
C ASN A 35 7.07 -3.47 -16.73
N LYS A 36 6.23 -2.49 -16.38
CA LYS A 36 6.48 -1.11 -16.78
C LYS A 36 7.74 -0.65 -16.04
N ASP A 37 8.78 -0.36 -16.78
CA ASP A 37 9.94 0.38 -16.26
C ASP A 37 9.68 1.86 -16.49
N ASP A 38 10.16 2.74 -15.59
CA ASP A 38 10.08 4.23 -15.68
C ASP A 38 9.03 4.96 -14.81
N TYR A 39 8.53 4.34 -13.74
CA TYR A 39 7.61 5.03 -12.85
C TYR A 39 8.19 6.32 -12.26
N SER A 40 7.40 7.39 -12.30
CA SER A 40 7.66 8.53 -11.43
C SER A 40 7.40 8.14 -9.97
N ARG A 41 8.05 8.84 -9.03
CA ARG A 41 7.83 8.63 -7.59
C ARG A 41 6.35 8.71 -7.21
N GLU A 42 5.64 9.71 -7.74
CA GLU A 42 4.22 9.90 -7.47
C GLU A 42 3.36 8.77 -8.05
N GLU A 43 3.67 8.31 -9.27
CA GLU A 43 2.97 7.18 -9.88
C GLU A 43 3.18 5.90 -9.07
N ALA A 44 4.41 5.67 -8.58
CA ALA A 44 4.76 4.52 -7.76
C ALA A 44 3.98 4.50 -6.45
N ILE A 45 3.95 5.63 -5.73
CA ILE A 45 3.19 5.77 -4.48
C ILE A 45 1.69 5.52 -4.70
N LYS A 46 1.09 6.13 -5.74
CA LYS A 46 -0.34 5.92 -6.06
C LYS A 46 -0.63 4.46 -6.40
N LEU A 47 0.23 3.83 -7.20
CA LEU A 47 0.06 2.44 -7.60
C LEU A 47 0.17 1.50 -6.39
N ILE A 48 1.16 1.68 -5.52
CA ILE A 48 1.32 0.88 -4.29
C ILE A 48 0.06 0.98 -3.43
N LYS A 49 -0.42 2.20 -3.14
CA LYS A 49 -1.66 2.42 -2.38
C LYS A 49 -2.83 1.66 -3.00
N ASN A 50 -3.08 1.84 -4.29
CA ASN A 50 -4.23 1.26 -4.96
C ASN A 50 -4.17 -0.26 -5.05
N VAL A 51 -2.98 -0.83 -5.25
CA VAL A 51 -2.80 -2.30 -5.24
C VAL A 51 -3.01 -2.88 -3.84
N VAL A 52 -2.58 -2.19 -2.78
CA VAL A 52 -2.85 -2.61 -1.39
C VAL A 52 -4.36 -2.57 -1.10
N LEU A 53 -5.08 -1.52 -1.53
CA LEU A 53 -6.54 -1.45 -1.39
C LEU A 53 -7.25 -2.60 -2.11
N ILE A 54 -6.83 -2.94 -3.32
CA ILE A 54 -7.38 -4.08 -4.06
C ILE A 54 -7.11 -5.37 -3.29
N ARG A 55 -5.87 -5.59 -2.84
CA ARG A 55 -5.46 -6.80 -2.11
C ARG A 55 -6.29 -7.02 -0.84
N HIS A 56 -6.64 -5.96 -0.11
CA HIS A 56 -7.48 -6.05 1.10
C HIS A 56 -8.93 -6.40 0.83
N ARG A 57 -9.41 -6.15 -0.39
CA ARG A 57 -10.83 -6.28 -0.75
C ARG A 57 -11.15 -7.54 -1.55
N VAL A 58 -10.13 -8.18 -2.11
CA VAL A 58 -10.29 -9.50 -2.73
C VAL A 58 -10.25 -10.59 -1.67
N ASN A 59 -10.98 -11.68 -1.91
CA ASN A 59 -11.00 -12.83 -1.02
C ASN A 59 -9.57 -13.39 -0.86
N TYR A 60 -9.16 -13.67 0.38
CA TYR A 60 -7.81 -14.15 0.69
C TYR A 60 -7.44 -15.47 0.00
N TYR A 61 -8.43 -16.27 -0.44
CA TYR A 61 -8.22 -17.49 -1.21
C TYR A 61 -7.86 -17.22 -2.69
N ARG A 62 -7.99 -15.98 -3.18
CA ARG A 62 -7.55 -15.55 -4.52
C ARG A 62 -6.04 -15.37 -4.59
N THR A 63 -5.32 -16.46 -4.32
CA THR A 63 -3.86 -16.49 -4.27
C THR A 63 -3.22 -16.12 -5.60
N ASP A 64 -3.92 -16.40 -6.71
CA ASP A 64 -3.57 -15.96 -8.06
C ASP A 64 -3.36 -14.45 -8.08
N ILE A 65 -4.31 -13.68 -7.55
CA ILE A 65 -4.29 -12.22 -7.57
C ILE A 65 -3.35 -11.66 -6.52
N ILE A 66 -3.42 -12.18 -5.30
CA ILE A 66 -2.59 -11.74 -4.19
C ILE A 66 -1.10 -11.82 -4.56
N THR A 67 -0.68 -12.90 -5.22
CA THR A 67 0.70 -13.07 -5.70
C THR A 67 1.11 -11.95 -6.66
N TYR A 68 0.25 -11.59 -7.62
CA TYR A 68 0.57 -10.53 -8.58
C TYR A 68 0.48 -9.13 -7.98
N CYS A 69 -0.40 -8.90 -7.01
CA CYS A 69 -0.41 -7.67 -6.21
C CYS A 69 0.94 -7.47 -5.52
N TYR A 70 1.43 -8.48 -4.79
CA TYR A 70 2.73 -8.40 -4.12
C TYR A 70 3.89 -8.18 -5.07
N ARG A 71 3.93 -8.91 -6.20
CA ARG A 71 4.96 -8.71 -7.23
C ARG A 71 4.94 -7.28 -7.78
N THR A 72 3.75 -6.76 -8.05
CA THR A 72 3.59 -5.38 -8.54
C THR A 72 4.12 -4.39 -7.50
N ILE A 73 3.70 -4.53 -6.23
CA ILE A 73 4.15 -3.65 -5.15
C ILE A 73 5.69 -3.68 -5.01
N LEU A 74 6.29 -4.87 -4.96
CA LEU A 74 7.74 -5.03 -4.81
C LEU A 74 8.51 -4.41 -5.98
N ASN A 75 8.08 -4.65 -7.22
CA ASN A 75 8.74 -4.09 -8.39
C ASN A 75 8.62 -2.57 -8.46
N VAL A 76 7.50 -2.02 -8.01
CA VAL A 76 7.23 -0.58 -8.07
C VAL A 76 7.89 0.17 -6.90
N ALA A 77 8.14 -0.50 -5.77
CA ALA A 77 8.76 0.08 -4.58
C ALA A 77 10.13 0.70 -4.85
N LYS A 78 10.91 0.15 -5.79
CA LYS A 78 12.23 0.70 -6.17
C LYS A 78 12.17 2.12 -6.75
N TYR A 79 10.99 2.59 -7.16
CA TYR A 79 10.79 3.94 -7.71
C TYR A 79 10.30 4.96 -6.67
N VAL A 80 10.11 4.56 -5.41
CA VAL A 80 9.62 5.44 -4.35
C VAL A 80 10.75 6.27 -3.73
N ASN A 81 11.89 5.63 -3.48
CA ASN A 81 13.10 6.26 -2.96
C ASN A 81 14.31 5.52 -3.53
N ASP A 82 15.35 6.28 -3.87
CA ASP A 82 16.60 5.76 -4.44
C ASP A 82 17.46 5.05 -3.38
N TYR A 83 17.14 5.26 -2.10
CA TYR A 83 17.83 4.67 -0.95
C TYR A 83 16.85 3.87 -0.09
N GLY A 84 17.35 2.85 0.57
CA GLY A 84 16.59 1.97 1.46
C GLY A 84 16.15 0.67 0.78
N SER A 85 15.60 -0.22 1.60
CA SER A 85 15.10 -1.51 1.12
C SER A 85 13.75 -1.38 0.42
N SER A 86 13.35 -2.42 -0.32
CA SER A 86 11.99 -2.46 -0.88
C SER A 86 10.92 -2.41 0.21
N ASN A 87 11.15 -2.99 1.38
CA ASN A 87 10.16 -2.99 2.46
C ASN A 87 9.99 -1.57 3.04
N PHE A 88 11.10 -0.89 3.32
CA PHE A 88 11.10 0.51 3.75
C PHE A 88 10.40 1.41 2.72
N ASN A 89 10.71 1.24 1.44
CA ASN A 89 10.11 2.04 0.37
C ASN A 89 8.58 1.84 0.28
N ILE A 90 8.08 0.62 0.51
CA ILE A 90 6.64 0.38 0.55
C ILE A 90 6.02 1.07 1.76
N LEU A 91 6.62 0.89 2.94
CA LEU A 91 6.17 1.52 4.18
C LEU A 91 6.10 3.04 4.01
N TYR A 92 7.17 3.66 3.53
CA TYR A 92 7.24 5.09 3.23
C TYR A 92 6.14 5.52 2.26
N ALA A 93 5.95 4.81 1.15
CA ALA A 93 4.89 5.11 0.18
C ALA A 93 3.50 5.10 0.82
N LEU A 94 3.22 4.10 1.66
CA LEU A 94 1.94 4.01 2.35
C LEU A 94 1.75 5.16 3.33
N CYS A 95 2.75 5.47 4.17
CA CYS A 95 2.72 6.61 5.08
C CYS A 95 2.42 7.93 4.36
N MET A 96 3.09 8.21 3.24
CA MET A 96 2.86 9.42 2.44
C MET A 96 1.43 9.53 1.89
N THR A 97 0.74 8.41 1.71
CA THR A 97 -0.67 8.42 1.29
C THR A 97 -1.66 8.65 2.43
N GLN A 98 -1.22 8.47 3.68
CA GLN A 98 -2.07 8.55 4.87
C GLN A 98 -1.83 9.80 5.70
N PHE A 99 -0.64 10.38 5.71
CA PHE A 99 -0.28 11.53 6.54
C PHE A 99 -0.54 12.85 5.79
N ASN A 100 -0.98 13.89 6.50
CA ASN A 100 -1.00 15.25 5.95
C ASN A 100 0.43 15.73 5.63
N GLU A 101 0.55 16.82 4.86
CA GLU A 101 1.85 17.35 4.41
C GLU A 101 2.79 17.75 5.55
N ASP A 102 2.24 18.15 6.70
CA ASP A 102 2.96 18.52 7.91
C ASP A 102 3.12 17.37 8.91
N GLU A 103 2.66 16.17 8.55
CA GLU A 103 2.71 14.95 9.35
C GLU A 103 2.05 15.06 10.74
N SER A 104 1.20 16.07 10.95
CA SER A 104 0.56 16.34 12.25
C SER A 104 -0.75 15.56 12.47
N ASN A 105 -1.34 15.03 11.39
CA ASN A 105 -2.55 14.22 11.44
C ASN A 105 -2.61 13.23 10.26
N PHE A 106 -3.45 12.21 10.40
CA PHE A 106 -3.92 11.43 9.26
C PHE A 106 -4.82 12.31 8.36
N ARG A 107 -4.73 12.09 7.05
CA ARG A 107 -5.63 12.69 6.05
C ARG A 107 -7.07 12.29 6.33
N ASP A 108 -8.02 13.15 5.95
CA ASP A 108 -9.44 12.81 6.00
C ASP A 108 -9.78 11.60 5.12
N SER A 109 -9.04 11.44 4.03
CA SER A 109 -9.11 10.31 3.10
C SER A 109 -8.29 9.10 3.53
N ALA A 110 -7.71 9.10 4.73
CA ALA A 110 -6.97 7.96 5.24
C ALA A 110 -7.88 6.72 5.34
N ARG A 111 -7.30 5.57 5.00
CA ARG A 111 -8.00 4.29 4.88
C ARG A 111 -7.45 3.31 5.90
N ARG A 112 -8.37 2.67 6.62
CA ARG A 112 -8.07 1.75 7.72
C ARG A 112 -7.24 0.56 7.24
N GLU A 113 -7.52 0.08 6.03
CA GLU A 113 -6.81 -1.00 5.36
C GLU A 113 -5.34 -0.64 5.13
N ILE A 114 -5.05 0.61 4.76
CA ILE A 114 -3.67 1.08 4.57
C ILE A 114 -2.97 1.27 5.91
N ILE A 115 -3.66 1.83 6.91
CA ILE A 115 -3.13 1.98 8.27
C ILE A 115 -2.74 0.61 8.85
N TYR A 116 -3.56 -0.42 8.64
CA TYR A 116 -3.23 -1.78 9.05
C TYR A 116 -1.98 -2.34 8.33
N ASP A 117 -1.79 -2.07 7.04
CA ASP A 117 -0.55 -2.45 6.34
C ASP A 117 0.67 -1.74 6.87
N ILE A 118 0.55 -0.45 7.22
CA ILE A 118 1.65 0.34 7.78
C ILE A 118 2.08 -0.30 9.10
N ASP A 119 1.13 -0.54 10.00
CA ASP A 119 1.35 -1.17 11.30
C ASP A 119 2.06 -2.53 11.16
N SER A 120 1.49 -3.44 10.35
CA SER A 120 2.07 -4.76 10.11
C SER A 120 3.46 -4.72 9.47
N ARG A 121 3.80 -3.65 8.73
CA ARG A 121 5.11 -3.52 8.08
C ARG A 121 6.21 -3.11 9.04
N PHE A 122 5.91 -2.33 10.08
CA PHE A 122 6.88 -2.02 11.11
C PHE A 122 7.41 -3.28 11.79
N ASP A 123 6.54 -4.27 12.03
CA ASP A 123 6.93 -5.58 12.59
C ASP A 123 7.84 -6.40 11.67
N CYS A 124 7.89 -6.05 10.38
CA CYS A 124 8.65 -6.79 9.36
C CYS A 124 10.00 -6.13 9.03
N LEU A 125 10.34 -5.01 9.65
CA LEU A 125 11.61 -4.32 9.40
C LEU A 125 12.79 -5.05 10.06
N VAL A 126 13.96 -5.01 9.45
CA VAL A 126 15.19 -5.64 9.95
C VAL A 126 16.38 -4.68 10.01
N ASN A 127 17.18 -4.76 11.08
CA ASN A 127 18.47 -4.07 11.24
C ASN A 127 18.39 -2.58 10.83
N GLU A 128 19.14 -2.21 9.78
CA GLU A 128 19.24 -0.85 9.22
C GLU A 128 17.88 -0.28 8.79
N GLU A 129 16.90 -1.11 8.41
CA GLU A 129 15.56 -0.64 8.04
C GLU A 129 14.79 -0.07 9.24
N ILE A 130 15.10 -0.53 10.46
CA ILE A 130 14.48 -0.02 11.69
C ILE A 130 15.01 1.40 11.96
N GLU A 131 16.31 1.61 11.77
CA GLU A 131 16.93 2.94 11.91
C GLU A 131 16.37 3.90 10.86
N ASP A 132 16.25 3.47 9.60
CA ASP A 132 15.67 4.28 8.52
C ASP A 132 14.19 4.65 8.76
N ALA A 133 13.46 3.81 9.50
CA ALA A 133 12.03 3.97 9.76
C ALA A 133 11.69 4.57 11.13
N GLU A 134 12.68 4.90 11.96
CA GLU A 134 12.46 5.33 13.34
C GLU A 134 11.54 6.56 13.41
N ASP A 135 11.84 7.59 12.60
CA ASP A 135 11.02 8.81 12.54
C ASP A 135 9.60 8.53 12.04
N LEU A 136 9.43 7.65 11.03
CA LEU A 136 8.12 7.27 10.54
C LEU A 136 7.33 6.50 11.60
N GLN A 137 7.98 5.61 12.35
CA GLN A 137 7.34 4.82 13.40
C GLN A 137 6.91 5.71 14.57
N TYR A 138 7.78 6.63 14.97
CA TYR A 138 7.47 7.63 16.00
C TYR A 138 6.26 8.46 15.58
N THR A 139 6.29 9.07 14.39
CA THR A 139 5.19 9.86 13.85
C THR A 139 3.90 9.04 13.79
N PHE A 140 3.95 7.83 13.23
CA PHE A 140 2.78 6.94 13.15
C PHE A 140 2.15 6.68 14.52
N ASN A 141 2.96 6.36 15.53
CA ASN A 141 2.50 6.10 16.88
C ASN A 141 1.87 7.35 17.54
N GLU A 142 2.45 8.52 17.34
CA GLU A 142 1.86 9.78 17.82
C GLU A 142 0.51 10.06 17.17
N LEU A 143 0.39 9.81 15.86
CA LEU A 143 -0.87 9.95 15.13
C LEU A 143 -1.95 8.98 15.63
N LEU A 144 -1.58 7.73 15.94
CA LEU A 144 -2.52 6.74 16.49
C LEU A 144 -3.08 7.18 17.86
N LYS A 145 -2.28 7.82 18.72
CA LYS A 145 -2.72 8.28 20.05
C LYS A 145 -3.78 9.37 20.00
N VAL A 146 -3.72 10.25 18.99
CA VAL A 146 -4.62 11.40 18.88
C VAL A 146 -5.83 11.12 17.98
N ASN A 147 -5.74 10.13 17.08
CA ASN A 147 -6.81 9.84 16.13
C ASN A 147 -7.81 8.81 16.67
N ARG A 148 -8.99 9.31 17.07
CA ARG A 148 -10.09 8.48 17.59
C ARG A 148 -10.53 7.35 16.67
N ARG A 149 -10.36 7.48 15.34
CA ARG A 149 -10.71 6.43 14.36
C ARG A 149 -9.79 5.21 14.48
N CYS A 150 -8.63 5.36 15.12
CA CYS A 150 -7.56 4.37 15.16
C CYS A 150 -7.29 3.83 16.57
N TYR A 151 -8.16 4.09 17.56
CA TYR A 151 -7.95 3.58 18.93
C TYR A 151 -7.88 2.05 19.04
N HIS A 152 -8.42 1.31 18.07
CA HIS A 152 -8.30 -0.15 18.02
C HIS A 152 -6.89 -0.66 17.68
N TYR A 153 -5.96 0.21 17.29
CA TYR A 153 -4.56 -0.14 17.00
C TYR A 153 -3.61 0.08 18.19
N LEU A 154 -4.11 0.58 19.33
CA LEU A 154 -3.31 0.87 20.52
C LEU A 154 -3.33 -0.26 21.58
N TYR A 155 -4.01 -1.38 21.31
CA TYR A 155 -4.25 -2.50 22.21
C TYR A 155 -4.20 -3.83 21.45
#